data_AF-A0A139P2X5-F1
#
_entry.id   AF-A0A139P2X5-F1
#
_cell.length_a   1.000
_cell.length_b   1.000
_cell.length_c   1.000
_cell.angle_alpha   90.00
_cell.angle_beta   90.00
_cell.angle_gamma   90.00
#
_symmetry.space_group_name_H-M   'P 1'
#
loop_
_entity.id
_entity.type
_entity.pdbx_description
1 polymer ?
#
loop_
_entity_poly.entity_id
_entity_poly.type
_entity_poly.pdbx_seq_one_letter_code
_entity_poly.pdbx_strand_id
1 'polypeptide(L)'
;MHFFVKNTKKNLFALSDLETGMVYLTAAAKQNRLLLEHIQGHALYRNFNEVEREQFDDAMIEAHQLVSMTDLISQVLQQLSASYNNILNNNLNDNLTTLTIISVLLAILAVITGFFGMNVPLPFTDEPNAWIYILLASLILWAVLAQCLKKIARN
;
A
#
# COMPACT_ATOMS: atom_id res chain seq x y z
N MET A 1 1.11 0.59 -19.27
CA MET A 1 1.14 0.26 -17.83
C MET A 1 1.59 1.44 -16.94
N HIS A 2 2.64 2.20 -17.30
CA HIS A 2 3.19 3.31 -16.49
C HIS A 2 2.20 4.45 -16.13
N PHE A 3 1.15 4.65 -16.94
CA PHE A 3 0.12 5.67 -16.69
C PHE A 3 -0.81 5.30 -15.52
N PHE A 4 -1.10 4.02 -15.28
CA PHE A 4 -1.97 3.59 -14.18
C PHE A 4 -1.31 3.82 -12.81
N VAL A 5 -0.02 3.47 -12.68
CA VAL A 5 0.73 3.60 -11.41
C VAL A 5 0.88 5.06 -10.98
N LYS A 6 1.09 5.98 -11.93
CA LYS A 6 1.20 7.43 -11.63
C LYS A 6 -0.12 8.00 -11.11
N ASN A 7 -1.26 7.53 -11.61
CA ASN A 7 -2.58 7.94 -11.12
C ASN A 7 -2.86 7.36 -9.73
N THR A 8 -2.47 6.11 -9.45
CA THR A 8 -2.67 5.49 -8.13
C THR A 8 -1.95 6.24 -7.00
N LYS A 9 -0.69 6.67 -7.19
CA LYS A 9 0.03 7.45 -6.18
C LYS A 9 -0.63 8.81 -5.90
N LYS A 10 -1.07 9.51 -6.94
CA LYS A 10 -1.79 10.79 -6.79
C LYS A 10 -3.13 10.62 -6.08
N ASN A 11 -3.87 9.57 -6.42
CA ASN A 11 -5.14 9.24 -5.79
C ASN A 11 -4.95 8.86 -4.31
N LEU A 12 -3.84 8.21 -3.96
CA LEU A 12 -3.49 7.92 -2.57
C LEU A 12 -3.23 9.20 -1.77
N PHE A 13 -2.51 10.18 -2.33
CA PHE A 13 -2.33 11.48 -1.67
C PHE A 13 -3.67 12.21 -1.49
N ALA A 14 -4.50 12.24 -2.53
CA ALA A 14 -5.84 12.82 -2.43
C ALA A 14 -6.72 12.12 -1.38
N LEU A 15 -6.59 10.79 -1.25
CA LEU A 15 -7.28 10.02 -0.23
C LEU A 15 -6.75 10.34 1.19
N SER A 16 -5.44 10.51 1.35
CA SER A 16 -4.81 10.93 2.60
C SER A 16 -5.24 12.35 3.02
N ASP A 17 -5.38 13.26 2.07
CA ASP A 17 -5.89 14.61 2.32
C ASP A 17 -7.36 14.57 2.77
N LEU A 18 -8.16 13.69 2.14
CA LEU A 18 -9.56 13.50 2.49
C LEU A 18 -9.73 12.82 3.85
N GLU A 19 -8.91 11.82 4.16
CA GLU A 19 -8.83 11.19 5.48
C GLU A 19 -8.52 12.24 6.56
N THR A 20 -7.51 13.07 6.32
CA THR A 20 -7.13 14.17 7.23
C THR A 20 -8.28 15.16 7.42
N GLY A 21 -8.93 15.58 6.32
CA GLY A 21 -10.10 16.45 6.37
C GLY A 21 -11.27 15.85 7.17
N MET A 22 -11.51 14.54 7.04
CA MET A 22 -12.55 13.84 7.80
C MET A 22 -12.22 13.71 9.28
N VAL A 23 -10.94 13.59 9.66
CA VAL A 23 -10.53 13.66 11.08
C VAL A 23 -10.86 15.03 11.67
N TYR A 24 -10.54 16.12 10.96
CA TYR A 24 -10.91 17.47 11.40
C TYR A 24 -12.42 17.66 11.48
N LEU A 25 -13.18 17.16 10.50
CA LEU A 25 -14.64 17.27 10.47
C LEU A 25 -15.28 16.48 11.62
N THR A 26 -14.76 15.29 11.91
CA THR A 26 -15.18 14.48 13.07
C THR A 26 -14.90 15.19 14.39
N ALA A 27 -13.74 15.82 14.53
CA ALA A 27 -13.39 16.61 15.71
C ALA A 27 -14.34 17.81 15.89
N ALA A 28 -14.63 18.55 14.82
CA ALA A 28 -15.55 19.68 14.83
C ALA A 28 -16.99 19.23 15.17
N ALA A 29 -17.47 18.12 14.58
CA ALA A 29 -18.77 17.54 14.88
C ALA A 29 -18.90 17.15 16.36
N LYS A 30 -17.86 16.51 16.93
CA LYS A 30 -17.82 16.15 18.35
C LYS A 30 -17.85 17.38 19.24
N GLN A 31 -17.12 18.43 18.88
CA GLN A 31 -17.10 19.68 19.63
C GLN A 31 -18.45 20.41 19.59
N ASN A 32 -19.10 20.46 18.42
CA ASN A 32 -20.44 21.02 18.29
C ASN A 32 -21.47 20.27 19.14
N ARG A 33 -21.43 18.93 19.15
CA ARG A 33 -22.27 18.11 20.03
C ARG A 33 -22.03 18.42 21.51
N LEU A 34 -20.78 18.50 21.94
CA LEU A 34 -20.43 18.85 23.33
C LEU A 34 -20.95 20.23 23.73
N LEU A 35 -20.92 21.20 22.80
CA LEU A 35 -21.51 22.53 23.03
C LEU A 35 -23.03 22.46 23.18
N LEU A 36 -23.73 21.66 22.36
CA LEU A 36 -25.16 21.42 22.51
C LEU A 36 -25.47 20.76 23.87
N GLU A 37 -24.73 19.73 24.26
CA GLU A 37 -24.87 19.07 25.57
C GLU A 37 -24.68 20.08 26.73
N HIS A 38 -23.74 21.02 26.57
CA HIS A 38 -23.53 22.08 27.56
C HIS A 38 -24.70 23.07 27.64
N ILE A 39 -25.32 23.43 26.51
CA ILE A 39 -26.52 24.28 26.47
C ILE A 39 -27.70 23.60 27.17
N GLN A 40 -27.86 22.28 26.99
CA GLN A 40 -28.89 21.48 27.66
C GLN A 40 -28.72 21.51 29.18
N GLY A 41 -27.48 21.45 29.68
CA GLY A 41 -27.16 21.46 31.11
C GLY A 41 -27.31 22.83 31.80
N HIS A 42 -27.32 23.93 31.05
CA HIS A 42 -27.37 25.29 31.58
C HIS A 42 -28.78 25.92 31.60
N ALA A 43 -28.92 27.04 32.32
CA ALA A 43 -30.18 27.75 32.51
C ALA A 43 -30.89 28.22 31.22
N LEU A 44 -30.19 28.24 30.07
CA LEU A 44 -30.77 28.53 28.76
C LEU A 44 -31.90 27.56 28.37
N TYR A 45 -31.71 26.25 28.58
CA TYR A 45 -32.74 25.24 28.33
C TYR A 45 -33.97 25.36 29.27
N ARG A 46 -33.80 26.00 30.44
CA ARG A 46 -34.91 26.26 31.37
C ARG A 46 -35.81 27.41 30.92
N ASN A 47 -35.29 28.31 30.07
CA ASN A 47 -36.01 29.46 29.56
C ASN A 47 -36.71 29.18 28.21
N PHE A 48 -36.55 27.97 27.65
CA PHE A 48 -37.20 27.57 26.42
C PHE A 48 -38.69 27.27 26.62
N ASN A 49 -39.48 27.63 25.62
CA ASN A 49 -40.86 27.19 25.48
C ASN A 49 -40.92 25.70 25.10
N GLU A 50 -42.09 25.08 25.22
CA GLU A 50 -42.27 23.62 24.98
C GLU A 50 -41.84 23.22 23.56
N VAL A 51 -42.20 24.02 22.55
CA VAL A 51 -41.81 23.82 21.15
C VAL A 51 -40.30 23.97 20.94
N GLU A 52 -39.66 24.94 21.61
CA GLU A 52 -38.22 25.17 21.49
C GLU A 52 -37.41 24.04 22.14
N ARG A 53 -37.94 23.43 23.21
CA ARG A 53 -37.33 22.23 23.82
C ARG A 53 -37.39 21.02 22.91
N GLU A 54 -38.54 20.76 22.29
CA GLU A 54 -38.71 19.63 21.36
C GLU A 54 -37.73 19.75 20.18
N GLN A 55 -37.67 20.93 19.55
CA GLN A 55 -36.72 21.20 18.47
C GLN A 55 -35.25 21.04 18.90
N PHE A 56 -34.94 21.43 20.14
CA PHE A 56 -33.58 21.30 20.66
C PHE A 56 -33.22 19.83 20.93
N ASP A 57 -34.13 19.03 21.48
CA ASP A 57 -33.92 17.61 21.71
C ASP A 57 -33.75 16.86 20.37
N ASP A 58 -34.53 17.20 19.35
CA ASP A 58 -34.36 16.67 17.98
C ASP A 58 -32.99 17.03 17.40
N ALA A 59 -32.58 18.30 17.52
CA ALA A 59 -31.26 18.76 17.07
C ALA A 59 -30.11 18.06 17.81
N MET A 60 -30.30 17.74 19.10
CA MET A 60 -29.34 16.95 19.87
C MET A 60 -29.21 15.54 19.31
N ILE A 61 -30.33 14.86 19.03
CA ILE A 61 -30.35 13.52 18.44
C ILE A 61 -29.64 13.53 17.08
N GLU A 62 -29.93 14.50 16.22
CA GLU A 62 -29.26 14.66 14.93
C GLU A 62 -27.76 14.91 15.09
N ALA A 63 -27.34 15.71 16.07
CA ALA A 63 -25.92 15.96 16.34
C ALA A 63 -25.19 14.69 16.80
N HIS A 64 -25.83 13.84 17.64
CA HIS A 64 -25.29 12.53 17.98
C HIS A 64 -25.12 11.65 16.74
N GLN A 65 -26.15 11.60 15.88
CA GLN A 65 -26.13 10.80 14.66
C GLN A 65 -25.04 11.28 13.70
N LEU A 66 -24.89 12.60 13.53
CA LEU A 66 -23.85 13.21 12.71
C LEU A 66 -22.46 12.78 13.19
N VAL A 67 -22.18 12.88 14.50
CA VAL A 67 -20.91 12.44 15.09
C VAL A 67 -20.64 10.98 14.77
N SER A 68 -21.62 10.09 15.01
CA SER A 68 -21.47 8.66 14.71
C SER A 68 -21.22 8.39 13.22
N MET A 69 -21.90 9.11 12.31
CA MET A 69 -21.65 8.97 10.87
C MET A 69 -20.25 9.44 10.48
N THR A 70 -19.79 10.57 11.02
CA THR A 70 -18.44 11.08 10.73
C THR A 70 -17.34 10.15 11.23
N ASP A 71 -17.52 9.54 12.40
CA ASP A 71 -16.61 8.53 12.94
C ASP A 71 -16.56 7.27 12.04
N LEU A 72 -17.70 6.79 11.56
CA LEU A 72 -17.77 5.64 10.65
C LEU A 72 -17.09 5.93 9.31
N ILE A 73 -17.37 7.09 8.72
CA ILE A 73 -16.78 7.48 7.43
C ILE A 73 -15.26 7.63 7.55
N SER A 74 -14.78 8.22 8.66
CA SER A 74 -13.34 8.34 8.95
C SER A 74 -12.66 6.96 9.02
N GLN A 75 -13.28 5.98 9.70
CA GLN A 75 -12.77 4.61 9.76
C GLN A 75 -12.76 3.91 8.40
N VAL A 76 -13.82 4.08 7.61
CA VAL A 76 -13.90 3.50 6.26
C VAL A 76 -12.81 4.08 5.35
N LEU A 77 -12.53 5.39 5.44
CA LEU A 77 -11.47 6.02 4.67
C LEU A 77 -10.08 5.55 5.06
N GLN A 78 -9.82 5.37 6.37
CA GLN A 78 -8.59 4.77 6.86
C GLN A 78 -8.38 3.34 6.32
N GLN A 79 -9.44 2.52 6.32
CA GLN A 79 -9.37 1.18 5.72
C GLN A 79 -9.11 1.22 4.22
N LEU A 80 -9.76 2.15 3.50
CA LEU A 80 -9.54 2.32 2.07
C LEU A 80 -8.10 2.76 1.77
N SER A 81 -7.56 3.69 2.56
CA SER A 81 -6.17 4.18 2.48
C SER A 81 -5.17 3.05 2.71
N ALA A 82 -5.39 2.24 3.74
CA ALA A 82 -4.57 1.06 4.02
C ALA A 82 -4.63 0.03 2.89
N SER A 83 -5.82 -0.25 2.35
CA SER A 83 -6.00 -1.20 1.25
C SER A 83 -5.34 -0.72 -0.05
N TYR A 84 -5.45 0.58 -0.38
CA TYR A 84 -4.76 1.19 -1.51
C TYR A 84 -3.23 1.15 -1.37
N ASN A 85 -2.70 1.42 -0.18
CA ASN A 85 -1.28 1.28 0.12
C ASN A 85 -0.79 -0.16 -0.10
N ASN A 86 -1.55 -1.15 0.35
CA ASN A 86 -1.23 -2.56 0.13
C ASN A 86 -1.21 -2.93 -1.36
N ILE A 87 -2.20 -2.47 -2.14
CA ILE A 87 -2.24 -2.69 -3.59
C ILE A 87 -1.03 -2.03 -4.27
N LEU A 88 -0.67 -0.81 -3.87
CA LEU A 88 0.47 -0.10 -4.45
C LEU A 88 1.80 -0.81 -4.14
N ASN A 89 2.01 -1.25 -2.90
CA ASN A 89 3.19 -1.99 -2.50
C ASN A 89 3.31 -3.35 -3.22
N ASN A 90 2.19 -4.07 -3.38
CA ASN A 90 2.16 -5.30 -4.17
C ASN A 90 2.56 -5.05 -5.62
N ASN A 91 2.01 -4.01 -6.25
CA ASN A 91 2.39 -3.65 -7.63
C ASN A 91 3.87 -3.23 -7.75
N LEU A 92 4.45 -2.58 -6.73
CA LEU A 92 5.88 -2.28 -6.72
C LEU A 92 6.71 -3.56 -6.61
N ASN A 93 6.33 -4.47 -5.72
CA ASN A 93 7.01 -5.75 -5.54
C ASN A 93 6.96 -6.63 -6.82
N ASP A 94 5.82 -6.67 -7.51
CA ASP A 94 5.66 -7.40 -8.78
C ASP A 94 6.55 -6.82 -9.90
N ASN A 95 6.64 -5.49 -9.99
CA ASN A 95 7.50 -4.82 -10.97
C ASN A 95 8.99 -5.06 -10.67
N LEU A 96 9.40 -5.01 -9.40
CA LEU A 96 10.77 -5.32 -8.99
C LEU A 96 11.13 -6.76 -9.35
N THR A 97 10.23 -7.71 -9.07
CA THR A 97 10.42 -9.13 -9.41
C THR A 97 10.60 -9.32 -10.92
N THR A 98 9.84 -8.59 -11.73
CA THR A 98 9.96 -8.63 -13.20
C THR A 98 11.33 -8.14 -13.67
N LEU A 99 11.81 -7.01 -13.15
CA LEU A 99 13.12 -6.47 -13.49
C LEU A 99 14.26 -7.40 -13.05
N THR A 100 14.13 -8.01 -11.87
CA THR A 100 15.10 -8.99 -11.36
C THR A 100 15.20 -10.22 -12.26
N ILE A 101 14.07 -10.75 -12.76
CA ILE A 101 14.07 -11.88 -13.69
C ILE A 101 14.86 -11.55 -14.97
N ILE A 102 14.62 -10.37 -15.55
CA ILE A 102 15.32 -9.91 -16.76
C ILE A 102 16.82 -9.73 -16.47
N SER A 103 17.16 -9.10 -15.35
CA SER A 103 18.55 -8.85 -14.94
C SER A 103 19.33 -10.16 -14.76
N VAL A 104 18.72 -11.15 -14.10
CA VAL A 104 19.33 -12.48 -13.92
C VAL A 104 19.52 -13.19 -15.26
N LEU A 105 18.56 -13.10 -16.18
CA LEU A 105 18.67 -13.69 -17.51
C LEU A 105 19.83 -13.07 -18.29
N LEU A 106 19.98 -11.75 -18.25
CA LEU A 106 21.11 -11.04 -18.85
C LEU A 106 22.45 -11.40 -18.20
N ALA A 107 22.48 -11.59 -16.88
CA ALA A 107 23.69 -12.00 -16.17
C ALA A 107 24.19 -13.38 -16.61
N ILE A 108 23.30 -14.35 -16.86
CA ILE A 108 23.68 -15.66 -17.42
C ILE A 108 24.32 -15.49 -18.80
N LEU A 109 23.68 -14.69 -19.67
CA LEU A 109 24.18 -14.44 -21.01
C LEU A 109 25.59 -13.82 -20.96
N ALA A 110 25.80 -12.88 -20.04
CA ALA A 110 27.10 -12.27 -19.78
C ALA A 110 28.14 -13.26 -19.22
N VAL A 111 27.74 -14.18 -18.34
CA VAL A 111 28.62 -15.22 -17.80
C VAL A 111 29.06 -16.19 -18.89
N ILE A 112 28.12 -16.70 -19.69
CA ILE A 112 28.42 -17.59 -20.82
C ILE A 112 29.38 -16.89 -21.79
N THR A 113 29.01 -15.70 -22.28
CA THR A 113 29.85 -14.94 -23.21
C THR A 113 31.21 -14.56 -22.61
N GLY A 114 31.27 -14.27 -21.30
CA GLY A 114 32.51 -14.00 -20.58
C GLY A 114 33.44 -15.20 -20.50
N PHE A 115 32.93 -16.39 -20.20
CA PHE A 115 33.73 -17.63 -20.18
C PHE A 115 34.26 -18.03 -21.56
N PHE A 116 33.47 -17.81 -22.62
CA PHE A 116 33.93 -18.07 -24.00
C PHE A 116 34.81 -16.96 -24.58
N GLY A 117 34.70 -15.73 -24.06
CA GLY A 117 35.49 -14.57 -24.49
C GLY A 117 36.83 -14.42 -23.76
N MET A 118 36.93 -14.90 -22.52
CA MET A 118 38.21 -15.02 -21.82
C MET A 118 38.87 -16.32 -22.27
N ASN A 119 40.01 -16.22 -22.96
CA ASN A 119 40.80 -17.34 -23.49
C ASN A 119 41.47 -18.15 -22.34
N VAL A 120 40.67 -18.62 -21.38
CA VAL A 120 41.11 -19.28 -20.15
C VAL A 120 41.35 -20.76 -20.45
N PRO A 121 42.59 -21.26 -20.29
CA PRO A 121 42.83 -22.70 -20.35
C PRO A 121 42.16 -23.35 -19.14
N LEU A 122 40.99 -23.91 -19.37
CA LEU A 122 40.24 -24.67 -18.36
C LEU A 122 41.00 -25.95 -18.00
N PRO A 123 41.00 -26.38 -16.73
CA PRO A 123 41.59 -27.65 -16.30
C PRO A 123 40.72 -28.84 -16.75
N PHE A 124 40.48 -28.97 -18.07
CA PHE A 124 39.89 -30.08 -18.82
C PHE A 124 40.14 -29.88 -20.34
N THR A 125 41.22 -29.19 -20.73
CA THR A 125 41.52 -28.85 -22.14
C THR A 125 41.66 -30.05 -23.08
N ASP A 126 41.90 -31.26 -22.56
CA ASP A 126 42.01 -32.49 -23.35
C ASP A 126 40.67 -33.22 -23.57
N GLU A 127 39.57 -32.81 -22.92
CA GLU A 127 38.24 -33.41 -23.10
C GLU A 127 37.32 -32.48 -23.92
N PRO A 128 36.84 -32.89 -25.11
CA PRO A 128 35.96 -32.08 -25.98
C PRO A 128 34.67 -31.59 -25.30
N ASN A 129 34.32 -32.16 -24.15
CA ASN A 129 33.08 -31.93 -23.42
C ASN A 129 33.21 -30.95 -22.24
N ALA A 130 34.38 -30.34 -22.00
CA ALA A 130 34.59 -29.41 -20.89
C ALA A 130 33.59 -28.22 -20.89
N TRP A 131 33.21 -27.74 -22.07
CA TRP A 131 32.20 -26.67 -22.24
C TRP A 131 30.82 -27.08 -21.72
N ILE A 132 30.47 -28.36 -21.82
CA ILE A 132 29.17 -28.91 -21.36
C ILE A 132 29.11 -28.87 -19.84
N TYR A 133 30.17 -29.26 -19.15
CA TYR A 133 30.22 -29.27 -17.68
C TYR A 133 30.11 -27.85 -17.09
N ILE A 134 30.74 -26.86 -17.72
CA ILE A 134 30.67 -25.45 -17.28
C ILE A 134 29.26 -24.90 -17.51
N LEU A 135 28.67 -25.21 -18.67
CA LEU A 135 27.31 -24.79 -19.00
C LEU A 135 26.30 -25.44 -18.04
N LEU A 136 26.50 -26.72 -17.70
CA LEU A 136 25.68 -27.44 -16.73
C LEU A 136 25.83 -26.87 -15.31
N ALA A 137 27.06 -26.62 -14.85
CA ALA A 137 27.31 -26.04 -13.53
C ALA A 137 26.73 -24.62 -13.40
N SER A 138 26.88 -23.79 -14.43
CA SER A 138 26.28 -22.45 -14.49
C SER A 138 24.75 -22.50 -14.46
N LEU A 139 24.15 -23.43 -15.20
CA LEU A 139 22.70 -23.61 -15.27
C LEU A 139 22.13 -24.14 -13.95
N ILE A 140 22.84 -25.03 -13.25
CA ILE A 140 22.46 -25.50 -11.91
C ILE A 140 22.53 -24.37 -10.89
N LEU A 141 23.64 -23.62 -10.86
CA LEU A 141 23.83 -22.50 -9.93
C LEU A 141 22.77 -21.41 -10.17
N TRP A 142 22.41 -21.18 -11.43
CA TRP A 142 21.30 -20.32 -11.81
C TRP A 142 19.95 -20.84 -11.30
N ALA A 143 19.62 -22.11 -11.56
CA ALA A 143 18.35 -22.70 -11.14
C ALA A 143 18.17 -22.59 -9.62
N VAL A 144 19.24 -22.79 -8.86
CA VAL A 144 19.26 -22.61 -7.40
C VAL A 144 19.03 -21.15 -7.01
N LEU A 145 19.74 -20.19 -7.61
CA LEU A 145 19.56 -18.75 -7.34
C LEU A 145 18.16 -18.26 -7.71
N ALA A 146 17.64 -18.67 -8.86
CA ALA A 146 16.31 -18.32 -9.33
C ALA A 146 15.21 -18.90 -8.43
N GLN A 147 15.36 -20.15 -7.99
CA GLN A 147 14.43 -20.74 -7.01
C GLN A 147 14.53 -20.08 -5.64
N CYS A 148 15.73 -19.72 -5.20
CA CYS A 148 15.94 -19.01 -3.94
C CYS A 148 15.27 -17.63 -3.95
N LEU A 149 15.47 -16.85 -5.02
CA LEU A 149 14.79 -15.56 -5.23
C LEU A 149 13.27 -15.71 -5.31
N LYS A 150 12.76 -16.71 -6.05
CA LYS A 150 11.32 -16.95 -6.16
C LYS A 150 10.69 -17.39 -4.84
N LYS A 151 11.45 -18.11 -4.00
CA LYS A 151 11.02 -18.50 -2.64
C LYS A 151 10.99 -17.31 -1.69
N ILE A 152 11.97 -16.41 -1.79
CA ILE A 152 12.02 -15.17 -0.99
C ILE A 152 10.91 -14.19 -1.43
N ALA A 153 10.65 -14.05 -2.74
CA ALA A 153 9.64 -13.12 -3.25
C ALA A 153 8.18 -13.60 -3.05
N ARG A 154 7.97 -14.89 -2.77
CA ARG A 154 6.65 -15.50 -2.53
C ARG A 154 6.27 -15.53 -1.03
N ASN A 155 7.22 -15.27 -0.14
CA ASN A 155 7.07 -15.39 1.31
C ASN A 155 7.10 -14.02 1.99
#